data_AF-A0A7Y9GKS0-F1
#
_entry.id   AF-A0A7Y9GKS0-F1
#
_cell.length_a   1.000
_cell.length_b   1.000
_cell.length_c   1.000
_cell.angle_alpha   90.00
_cell.angle_beta   90.00
_cell.angle_gamma   90.00
#
_symmetry.space_group_name_H-M   'P 1'
#
loop_
_entity.id
_entity.type
_entity.pdbx_description
1 polymer ?
#
loop_
_entity_poly.entity_id
_entity_poly.type
_entity_poly.pdbx_seq_one_letter_code
_entity_poly.pdbx_strand_id
1 'polypeptide(L)' 'MLFALYAVLFVGGMYLFGLSFNLEAFQGLVFTAGVLCVSAALATPITASAIQNQSGVSRQR' A
#
# COMPACT_ATOMS: atom_id res chain seq x y z
N MET A 1 2.31 -1.17 -15.97
CA MET A 1 3.13 -2.05 -15.10
C MET A 1 2.99 -1.73 -13.61
N LEU A 2 2.86 -0.45 -13.20
CA LEU A 2 2.59 -0.07 -11.79
C LEU A 2 1.30 -0.68 -11.19
N PHE A 3 0.23 -0.80 -11.99
CA PHE A 3 -1.04 -1.39 -11.54
C PHE A 3 -0.89 -2.84 -11.02
N ALA A 4 -0.15 -3.69 -11.75
CA ALA A 4 0.07 -5.07 -11.35
C ALA A 4 0.87 -5.15 -10.03
N LEU A 5 1.86 -4.26 -9.85
CA LEU A 5 2.60 -4.15 -8.59
C LEU A 5 1.68 -3.78 -7.42
N TYR A 6 0.81 -2.79 -7.58
CA TYR A 6 -0.17 -2.43 -6.53
C TYR A 6 -1.18 -3.54 -6.26
N ALA A 7 -1.66 -4.22 -7.30
CA ALA A 7 -2.58 -5.34 -7.15
C ALA A 7 -1.92 -6.49 -6.36
N VAL A 8 -0.65 -6.79 -6.64
CA VAL A 8 0.11 -7.82 -5.92
C VAL A 8 0.43 -7.39 -4.49
N LEU A 9 0.82 -6.13 -4.24
CA LEU A 9 1.02 -5.63 -2.87
C LEU A 9 -0.30 -5.66 -2.06
N PHE A 10 -1.42 -5.31 -2.69
CA PHE A 10 -2.72 -5.32 -2.04
C PHE A 10 -3.19 -6.75 -1.71
N VAL A 11 -3.15 -7.65 -2.69
CA VAL A 11 -3.54 -9.07 -2.49
C VAL A 11 -2.57 -9.77 -1.54
N GLY A 12 -1.27 -9.49 -1.65
CA GLY A 12 -0.25 -10.00 -0.73
C GLY A 12 -0.46 -9.50 0.69
N GLY A 13 -0.77 -8.22 0.89
CA GLY A 13 -1.10 -7.66 2.20
C GLY A 13 -2.36 -8.25 2.83
N MET A 14 -3.42 -8.45 2.03
CA MET A 14 -4.65 -9.16 2.44
C MET A 14 -4.37 -10.61 2.84
N TYR A 15 -3.50 -11.30 2.11
CA TYR A 15 -3.09 -12.66 2.43
C TYR A 15 -2.29 -12.72 3.74
N LEU A 16 -1.29 -11.84 3.93
CA LEU A 16 -0.53 -11.76 5.19
C LEU A 16 -1.42 -11.44 6.39
N PHE A 17 -2.42 -10.58 6.22
CA PHE A 17 -3.39 -10.25 7.26
C PHE A 17 -4.18 -11.48 7.71
N GLY A 18 -4.72 -12.25 6.75
CA GLY A 18 -5.40 -13.52 7.02
C GLY A 18 -4.48 -14.58 7.63
N LEU A 19 -3.23 -14.65 7.16
CA LEU A 19 -2.22 -15.58 7.64
C LEU A 19 -1.79 -15.29 9.08
N SER A 20 -1.90 -14.02 9.52
CA SER A 20 -1.61 -13.64 10.91
C SER A 20 -2.51 -14.35 11.93
N PHE A 21 -3.76 -14.67 11.56
CA PHE A 21 -4.69 -15.38 12.45
C PHE A 21 -4.42 -16.89 12.55
N ASN A 22 -3.59 -17.44 11.67
CA ASN A 22 -3.15 -18.84 11.72
C ASN A 22 -1.80 -19.02 12.42
N LEU A 23 -1.08 -17.94 12.74
CA LEU A 23 0.21 -18.02 13.41
C LEU A 23 0.07 -17.81 14.92
N GLU A 24 0.37 -18.84 15.70
CA GLU A 24 0.42 -18.77 17.17
C GLU A 24 1.61 -17.93 17.69
N ALA A 25 2.67 -17.80 16.87
CA ALA A 25 3.85 -17.00 17.18
C ALA A 25 3.94 -15.75 16.29
N PHE A 26 4.31 -14.60 16.87
CA PHE A 26 4.51 -13.32 16.16
C PHE A 26 3.28 -12.78 15.40
N GLN A 27 2.07 -13.20 15.78
CA GLN A 27 0.79 -12.72 15.22
C GLN A 27 0.74 -11.19 15.04
N GLY A 28 1.13 -10.44 16.08
CA GLY A 28 1.11 -8.98 16.04
C GLY A 28 2.05 -8.37 15.00
N LEU A 29 3.22 -8.99 14.76
CA LEU A 29 4.20 -8.53 13.78
C LEU A 29 3.70 -8.76 12.35
N VAL A 30 3.11 -9.94 12.09
CA VAL A 30 2.58 -10.30 10.78
C VAL A 30 1.32 -9.48 10.45
N PHE A 31 0.48 -9.23 11.45
CA PHE A 31 -0.68 -8.35 11.32
C PHE A 31 -0.27 -6.92 10.94
N THR A 32 0.67 -6.33 11.67
CA THR A 32 1.15 -4.97 11.38
C THR A 32 1.86 -4.89 10.03
N ALA A 33 2.64 -5.90 9.65
CA ALA A 33 3.25 -5.99 8.32
C ALA A 33 2.20 -6.05 7.20
N GLY A 34 1.15 -6.85 7.36
CA GLY A 34 0.03 -6.93 6.42
C GLY A 34 -0.68 -5.58 6.26
N VAL A 35 -1.01 -4.91 7.36
CA VAL A 35 -1.65 -3.58 7.36
C VAL A 35 -0.76 -2.52 6.70
N LEU A 36 0.55 -2.52 6.98
CA LEU A 36 1.50 -1.61 6.33
C LEU A 36 1.55 -1.84 4.81
N CYS A 37 1.56 -3.10 4.38
CA CYS A 37 1.62 -3.45 2.96
C CYS A 37 0.36 -3.00 2.21
N VAL A 38 -0.82 -3.22 2.79
CA VAL A 38 -2.10 -2.71 2.24
C VAL A 38 -2.12 -1.18 2.21
N SER A 39 -1.69 -0.54 3.30
CA SER A 39 -1.66 0.93 3.41
C SER A 39 -0.71 1.55 2.39
N ALA A 40 0.47 0.96 2.19
CA ALA A 40 1.42 1.38 1.17
C ALA A 40 0.82 1.22 -0.22
N ALA A 41 0.19 0.08 -0.53
CA ALA A 41 -0.46 -0.16 -1.83
C ALA A 41 -1.47 0.93 -2.19
N LEU A 42 -2.22 1.45 -1.22
CA LEU A 42 -3.21 2.51 -1.39
C LEU A 42 -2.60 3.92 -1.40
N ALA A 43 -1.62 4.19 -0.54
CA ALA A 43 -1.00 5.51 -0.42
C ALA A 43 -0.18 5.87 -1.66
N THR A 44 0.50 4.90 -2.26
CA THR A 44 1.43 5.18 -3.37
C THR A 44 0.78 5.84 -4.61
N PRO A 45 -0.38 5.39 -5.14
CA PRO A 45 -1.05 6.09 -6.25
C PRO A 45 -1.57 7.48 -5.84
N ILE A 46 -1.98 7.67 -4.59
CA ILE A 46 -2.43 8.97 -4.06
C ILE A 46 -1.26 9.96 -3.99
N THR A 47 -0.11 9.52 -3.48
CA THR A 47 1.11 10.36 -3.45
C THR A 47 1.64 10.63 -4.86
N ALA A 48 1.64 9.63 -5.75
CA ALA A 48 2.09 9.80 -7.13
C ALA A 48 1.21 10.77 -7.94
N SER A 49 -0.10 10.81 -7.66
CA SER A 49 -1.02 11.78 -8.26
C SER A 49 -0.92 13.17 -7.61
N ALA A 50 -0.71 13.24 -6.30
CA ALA A 50 -0.51 14.51 -5.58
C ALA A 50 0.70 15.30 -6.10
N ILE A 51 1.79 14.61 -6.47
CA ILE A 51 2.99 15.24 -7.04
C ILE A 51 2.71 15.84 -8.42
N GLN A 52 1.93 15.17 -9.26
CA GLN A 52 1.55 15.71 -10.59
C GLN A 52 0.70 16.98 -10.48
N ASN A 53 -0.23 17.04 -9.52
CA ASN A 53 -1.14 18.18 -9.36
C ASN A 53 -0.41 19.51 -9.08
N GLN A 54 0.78 19.48 -8.46
CA GLN A 54 1.56 20.69 -8.14
C GLN A 54 2.27 21.30 -9.37
N SER A 55 2.56 20.50 -10.38
CA SER A 55 3.25 20.97 -11.60
C SER A 55 2.36 21.84 -12.52
N GLY A 56 1.03 21.73 -12.38
CA GLY A 56 0.08 22.59 -13.11
C GLY A 56 -0.09 23.98 -12.48
N VAL A 57 0.08 24.09 -11.17
CA VAL A 57 -0.19 25.33 -10.41
C VAL A 57 0.92 26.38 -10.60
N SER A 58 2.17 25.97 -10.75
CA SER A 58 3.31 26.89 -10.98
C SER A 58 3.35 27.47 -12.40
N ARG A 59 2.61 26.89 -13.35
CA ARG A 59 2.54 27.36 -14.74
C ARG A 59 1.49 28.45 -14.98
N GLN A 60 0.65 28.75 -13.98
CA GLN A 60 -0.40 29.76 -14.05
C GLN A 60 -0.11 31.05 -13.25
N ARG A 61 1.10 31.21 -12.72
CA ARG A 61 1.53 32.45 -12.05
C ARG A 61 2.62 33.15 -12.84
#